data_AF-A0A8J1VPU8-F1
#
_entry.id   AF-A0A8J1VPU8-F1
#
_cell.length_a   1.000
_cell.length_b   1.000
_cell.length_c   1.000
_cell.angle_alpha   90.00
_cell.angle_beta   90.00
_cell.angle_gamma   90.00
#
_symmetry.space_group_name_H-M   'P 1'
#
loop_
_entity.id
_entity.type
_entity.pdbx_description
1 polymer ?
#
loop_
_entity_poly.entity_id
_entity_poly.type
_entity_poly.pdbx_seq_one_letter_code
_entity_poly.pdbx_strand_id
1 'polypeptide(L)'
;MTSLVHAYETLLLSNLSAVRTLESALRNITWLLPGRFEDAELASEGLYALLNVVSGYHDTLLSKRVGPNLSLPPHPFANERPSATDSTGSTVPRIVPLLPPPSEHARYTRYWTNRSNVYRRASRALVTIGYVELLVEMVARKRGDRSRWRIVLLIESIKTMLRLVLLRITRRPVLYPPTPQREYDITALPSELLNGTGRTSSKSSHPIVNTLQPRASLKSHLYPMARALPDSHLPHPCTLVPELDSTSAWTSEILSSTATLLHVILLIRATQHCGPKYRPTSLPTLSRALPPFLAPLALHLLARQLRPPPKSSLLLASHHSHLDRRTAAHFFLTGPMWIGWTRPKVMRVLKGLERIPLVGLVGELVEGYLFLVDDYFYCESDLPAALTVRYLVLISVGMFGGSGEMRCAQPVSLPDQIIHPDPVKRGG
;
A
#
# COMPACT_ATOMS: atom_id res chain seq x y z
N MET A 1 5.25 -16.14 30.59
CA MET A 1 5.30 -15.53 29.23
C MET A 1 4.35 -14.34 29.09
N THR A 2 3.15 -14.35 29.69
CA THR A 2 2.20 -13.22 29.65
C THR A 2 2.72 -11.95 30.32
N SER A 3 3.51 -12.05 31.39
CA SER A 3 4.13 -10.90 32.07
C SER A 3 5.11 -10.12 31.20
N LEU A 4 5.96 -10.81 30.44
CA LEU A 4 6.93 -10.18 29.53
C LEU A 4 6.25 -9.49 28.36
N VAL A 5 5.20 -10.10 27.80
CA VAL A 5 4.41 -9.48 26.73
C VAL A 5 3.73 -8.22 27.25
N HIS A 6 3.12 -8.27 28.44
CA HIS A 6 2.49 -7.11 29.04
C HIS A 6 3.51 -6.00 29.36
N ALA A 7 4.68 -6.35 29.88
CA ALA A 7 5.76 -5.39 30.13
C ALA A 7 6.25 -4.71 28.83
N TYR A 8 6.38 -5.49 27.75
CA TYR A 8 6.71 -4.97 26.43
C TYR A 8 5.60 -4.04 25.90
N GLU A 9 4.33 -4.43 26.02
CA GLU A 9 3.20 -3.58 25.64
C GLU A 9 3.24 -2.23 26.38
N THR A 10 3.48 -2.24 27.70
CA THR A 10 3.56 -1.01 28.49
C THR A 10 4.75 -0.14 28.10
N LEU A 11 5.93 -0.73 27.89
CA LEU A 11 7.15 0.00 27.47
C LEU A 11 6.97 0.61 26.08
N LEU A 12 6.36 -0.14 25.17
CA LEU A 12 6.11 0.32 23.82
C LEU A 12 5.14 1.50 23.82
N LEU A 13 4.04 1.40 24.57
CA LEU A 13 3.04 2.47 24.67
C LEU A 13 3.63 3.76 25.29
N SER A 14 4.51 3.65 26.28
CA SER A 14 5.17 4.83 26.86
C SER A 14 6.20 5.48 25.94
N ASN A 15 6.76 4.74 24.97
CA ASN A 15 7.85 5.19 24.11
C ASN A 15 7.53 5.12 22.61
N LEU A 16 6.25 5.25 22.22
CA LEU A 16 5.82 5.10 20.82
C LEU A 16 6.54 6.02 19.83
N SER A 17 6.78 7.28 20.21
CA SER A 17 7.50 8.25 19.37
C SER A 17 8.95 7.83 19.14
N ALA A 18 9.66 7.43 20.21
CA ALA A 18 11.03 6.95 20.13
C ALA A 18 11.15 5.68 19.28
N VAL A 19 10.25 4.71 19.48
CA VAL A 19 10.23 3.46 18.69
C VAL A 19 10.01 3.75 17.21
N ARG A 20 9.10 4.67 16.85
CA ARG A 20 8.88 5.04 15.45
C ARG A 20 10.07 5.79 14.84
N THR A 21 10.71 6.69 15.58
CA THR A 21 11.93 7.37 15.12
C THR A 21 13.04 6.35 14.88
N LEU A 22 13.22 5.38 15.78
CA LEU A 22 14.17 4.28 15.60
C LEU A 22 13.81 3.41 14.41
N GLU A 23 12.54 3.02 14.24
CA GLU A 23 12.08 2.26 13.07
C GLU A 23 12.38 3.01 11.76
N SER A 24 12.14 4.32 11.75
CA SER A 24 12.33 5.17 10.57
C SER A 24 13.81 5.39 10.28
N ALA A 25 14.63 5.61 11.31
CA ALA A 25 16.09 5.70 11.21
C ALA A 25 16.70 4.39 10.73
N LEU A 26 16.30 3.26 11.32
CA LEU A 26 16.76 1.94 10.90
C LEU A 26 16.35 1.66 9.46
N ARG A 27 15.11 1.98 9.06
CA ARG A 27 14.67 1.80 7.67
C ARG A 27 15.51 2.65 6.72
N ASN A 28 15.82 3.90 7.07
CA ASN A 28 16.70 4.75 6.26
C ASN A 28 18.14 4.23 6.20
N ILE A 29 18.66 3.68 7.29
CA ILE A 29 19.99 3.05 7.33
C ILE A 29 20.03 1.82 6.43
N THR A 30 18.96 0.99 6.44
CA THR A 30 18.83 -0.17 5.56
C THR A 30 19.04 0.20 4.11
N TRP A 31 18.60 1.40 3.70
CA TRP A 31 18.78 1.87 2.32
C TRP A 31 20.23 2.14 1.92
N LEU A 32 21.14 2.41 2.86
CA LEU A 32 22.52 2.82 2.61
C LEU A 32 23.54 1.68 2.65
N LEU A 33 23.14 0.48 3.05
CA LEU A 33 24.03 -0.68 3.17
C LEU A 33 24.38 -1.42 1.87
N PRO A 34 23.49 -1.54 0.85
CA PRO A 34 23.79 -2.37 -0.32
C PRO A 34 25.00 -1.87 -1.10
N GLY A 35 25.79 -2.81 -1.64
CA GLY A 35 26.97 -2.52 -2.47
C GLY A 35 28.29 -2.33 -1.70
N ARG A 36 28.27 -2.17 -0.36
CA ARG A 36 29.50 -1.93 0.43
C ARG A 36 30.15 -3.17 1.04
N PHE A 37 29.40 -4.24 1.27
CA PHE A 37 29.92 -5.50 1.80
C PHE A 37 29.27 -6.69 1.07
N GLU A 38 30.00 -7.80 0.94
CA GLU A 38 29.57 -9.01 0.21
C GLU A 38 28.25 -9.60 0.76
N ASP A 39 28.00 -9.49 2.07
CA ASP A 39 26.78 -9.96 2.74
C ASP A 39 25.83 -8.82 3.17
N ALA A 40 26.13 -7.55 2.82
CA ALA A 40 25.32 -6.42 3.24
C ALA A 40 23.89 -6.47 2.70
N GLU A 41 23.69 -7.01 1.51
CA GLU A 41 22.36 -7.14 0.89
C GLU A 41 21.46 -8.08 1.68
N LEU A 42 21.99 -9.20 2.14
CA LEU A 42 21.22 -10.14 2.96
C LEU A 42 20.92 -9.55 4.34
N ALA A 43 21.88 -8.83 4.93
CA ALA A 43 21.72 -8.20 6.23
C ALA A 43 20.71 -7.03 6.18
N SER A 44 20.77 -6.19 5.14
CA SER A 44 19.83 -5.09 4.95
C SER A 44 18.42 -5.61 4.66
N GLU A 45 18.29 -6.63 3.81
CA GLU A 45 17.00 -7.26 3.56
C GLU A 45 16.45 -7.96 4.82
N GLY A 46 17.32 -8.59 5.61
CA GLY A 46 16.93 -9.15 6.91
C GLY A 46 16.43 -8.12 7.90
N LEU A 47 17.11 -6.97 7.96
CA LEU A 47 16.64 -5.85 8.78
C LEU A 47 15.32 -5.28 8.25
N TYR A 48 15.15 -5.17 6.93
CA TYR A 48 13.90 -4.72 6.30
C TYR A 48 12.72 -5.65 6.64
N ALA A 49 12.91 -6.96 6.43
CA ALA A 49 11.92 -7.99 6.74
C ALA A 49 11.54 -7.97 8.23
N LEU A 50 12.54 -7.90 9.11
CA LEU A 50 12.34 -7.83 10.56
C LEU A 50 11.55 -6.58 10.96
N LEU A 51 11.95 -5.41 10.46
CA LEU A 51 11.28 -4.14 10.73
C LEU A 51 9.81 -4.22 10.33
N ASN A 52 9.49 -4.66 9.11
CA ASN A 52 8.09 -4.72 8.66
C ASN A 52 7.23 -5.73 9.46
N VAL A 53 7.81 -6.85 9.87
CA VAL A 53 7.11 -7.82 10.74
C VAL A 53 6.83 -7.19 12.12
N VAL A 54 7.80 -6.48 12.68
CA VAL A 54 7.66 -5.76 13.96
C VAL A 54 6.63 -4.62 13.83
N SER A 55 6.70 -3.80 12.79
CA SER A 55 5.73 -2.73 12.50
C SER A 55 4.32 -3.30 12.33
N GLY A 56 4.19 -4.41 11.62
CA GLY A 56 2.92 -5.12 11.49
C GLY A 56 2.38 -5.61 12.85
N TYR A 57 3.25 -6.09 13.74
CA TYR A 57 2.86 -6.44 15.11
C TYR A 57 2.39 -5.21 15.90
N HIS A 58 3.13 -4.09 15.82
CA HIS A 58 2.76 -2.83 16.45
C HIS A 58 1.40 -2.31 15.94
N ASP A 59 1.11 -2.46 14.65
CA ASP A 59 -0.18 -2.14 14.05
C ASP A 59 -1.32 -2.97 14.67
N THR A 60 -1.08 -4.27 14.90
CA THR A 60 -2.08 -5.12 15.55
C THR A 60 -2.33 -4.77 17.02
N LEU A 61 -1.32 -4.29 17.73
CA LEU A 61 -1.47 -3.84 19.11
C LEU A 61 -2.21 -2.51 19.17
N LEU A 62 -1.83 -1.54 18.32
CA LEU A 62 -2.45 -0.23 18.30
C LEU A 62 -3.92 -0.30 17.86
N SER A 63 -4.24 -1.10 16.85
CA SER A 63 -5.62 -1.27 16.39
C SER A 63 -6.57 -1.88 17.42
N LYS A 64 -6.05 -2.56 18.46
CA LYS A 64 -6.83 -3.04 19.61
C LYS A 64 -7.09 -1.94 20.66
N ARG A 65 -6.21 -0.95 20.77
CA ARG A 65 -6.26 0.10 21.80
C ARG A 65 -6.93 1.38 21.29
N VAL A 66 -6.69 1.74 20.03
CA VAL A 66 -7.28 2.93 19.39
C VAL A 66 -8.65 2.55 18.81
N GLY A 67 -9.70 2.96 19.53
CA GLY A 67 -11.08 2.75 19.10
C GLY A 67 -11.44 3.60 17.86
N PRO A 68 -12.34 3.12 16.98
CA PRO A 68 -12.84 3.91 15.85
C PRO A 68 -13.59 5.16 16.29
N ASN A 69 -14.04 5.23 17.55
CA ASN A 69 -14.76 6.37 18.10
C ASN A 69 -13.91 7.65 18.16
N LEU A 70 -12.58 7.52 18.08
CA LEU A 70 -11.66 8.66 18.10
C LEU A 70 -11.57 9.39 16.75
N SER A 71 -12.02 8.76 15.65
CA SER A 71 -12.18 9.43 14.35
C SER A 71 -13.53 10.13 14.20
N LEU A 72 -14.44 9.97 15.16
CA LEU A 72 -15.74 10.64 15.15
C LEU A 72 -15.60 12.07 15.68
N PRO A 73 -16.33 13.05 15.13
CA PRO A 73 -16.42 14.36 15.75
C PRO A 73 -17.00 14.20 17.17
N PRO A 74 -16.44 14.89 18.18
CA PRO A 74 -16.98 14.83 19.53
C PRO A 74 -18.41 15.40 19.51
N HIS A 75 -19.31 14.76 20.26
CA HIS A 75 -20.66 15.28 20.39
C HIS A 75 -20.61 16.69 21.01
N PRO A 76 -21.51 17.61 20.62
CA PRO A 76 -21.46 19.01 21.06
C PRO A 76 -21.57 19.19 22.57
N PHE A 77 -22.01 18.15 23.29
CA PHE A 77 -22.17 18.11 24.74
C PHE A 77 -21.15 17.18 25.44
N ALA A 78 -20.05 16.83 24.76
CA ALA A 78 -19.02 15.96 25.31
C ALA A 78 -18.27 16.63 26.45
N ASN A 79 -18.04 15.86 27.52
CA ASN A 79 -17.13 16.27 28.60
C ASN A 79 -15.79 16.73 28.02
N GLU A 80 -15.24 17.77 28.61
CA GLU A 80 -13.98 18.37 28.21
C GLU A 80 -12.86 17.32 28.29
N ARG A 81 -12.31 16.91 27.14
CA ARG A 81 -11.05 16.16 27.13
C ARG A 81 -9.92 17.16 27.38
N PRO A 82 -8.88 16.80 28.16
CA PRO A 82 -7.70 17.62 28.30
C PRO A 82 -7.15 17.89 26.91
N SER A 83 -7.15 19.16 26.52
CA SER A 83 -6.58 19.63 25.27
C SER A 83 -5.10 19.34 25.28
N ALA A 84 -4.63 18.57 24.30
CA ALA A 84 -3.21 18.49 24.01
C ALA A 84 -2.75 19.91 23.63
N THR A 85 -1.95 20.53 24.48
CA THR A 85 -1.17 21.71 24.11
C THR A 85 -0.17 21.27 23.05
N ASP A 86 -0.37 21.68 21.79
CA ASP A 86 0.70 21.66 20.81
C ASP A 86 1.86 22.53 21.34
N SER A 87 3.09 22.17 20.96
CA SER A 87 4.35 22.86 21.30
C SER A 87 4.42 24.33 20.87
N THR A 88 3.36 24.85 20.24
CA THR A 88 3.28 26.17 19.62
C THR A 88 2.23 27.08 20.28
N GLY A 89 1.61 26.66 21.39
CA GLY A 89 0.63 27.49 22.13
C GLY A 89 -0.71 27.73 21.41
N SER A 90 -0.95 27.05 20.28
CA SER A 90 -2.22 27.11 19.57
C SER A 90 -3.18 26.06 20.14
N THR A 91 -4.33 26.51 20.66
CA THR A 91 -5.36 25.61 21.22
C THR A 91 -6.09 24.94 20.06
N VAL A 92 -5.89 23.64 19.83
CA VAL A 92 -6.62 22.90 18.81
C VAL A 92 -8.12 22.97 19.13
N PRO A 93 -8.98 23.44 18.22
CA PRO A 93 -10.40 23.57 18.50
C PRO A 93 -11.01 22.18 18.79
N ARG A 94 -11.68 22.11 19.93
CA ARG A 94 -12.32 20.97 20.59
C ARG A 94 -13.25 20.07 19.74
N ILE A 95 -13.52 20.44 18.49
CA ILE A 95 -14.53 19.81 17.60
C ILE A 95 -13.88 19.07 16.42
N VAL A 96 -12.57 19.23 16.19
CA VAL A 96 -11.87 18.45 15.17
C VAL A 96 -11.66 17.03 15.71
N PRO A 97 -12.04 15.98 14.95
CA PRO A 97 -11.78 14.61 15.37
C PRO A 97 -10.27 14.40 15.54
N LEU A 98 -9.89 13.66 16.59
CA LEU A 98 -8.48 13.42 16.95
C LEU A 98 -7.76 12.56 15.91
N LEU A 99 -8.51 11.74 15.19
CA LEU A 99 -8.00 10.96 14.06
C LEU A 99 -8.72 11.34 12.77
N PRO A 100 -8.03 11.25 11.62
CA PRO A 100 -8.69 11.35 10.33
C PRO A 100 -9.75 10.24 10.17
N PRO A 101 -10.79 10.48 9.35
CA PRO A 101 -11.80 9.47 9.07
C PRO A 101 -11.15 8.25 8.38
N PRO A 102 -11.58 7.02 8.72
CA PRO A 102 -11.02 5.82 8.12
C PRO A 102 -11.37 5.75 6.63
N SER A 103 -10.41 5.35 5.79
CA SER A 103 -10.66 5.15 4.37
C SER A 103 -11.66 4.02 4.12
N GLU A 104 -12.28 4.04 2.93
CA GLU A 104 -13.15 2.96 2.47
C GLU A 104 -12.44 1.59 2.49
N HIS A 105 -11.14 1.57 2.17
CA HIS A 105 -10.31 0.36 2.20
C HIS A 105 -10.14 -0.17 3.62
N ALA A 106 -9.78 0.70 4.58
CA ALA A 106 -9.65 0.33 5.98
C ALA A 106 -10.99 -0.14 6.57
N ARG A 107 -12.11 0.51 6.23
CA ARG A 107 -13.46 0.08 6.66
C ARG A 107 -13.81 -1.30 6.15
N TYR A 108 -13.60 -1.57 4.86
CA TYR A 108 -13.86 -2.88 4.25
C TYR A 108 -12.99 -4.00 4.85
N THR A 109 -11.68 -3.79 4.94
CA THR A 109 -10.74 -4.79 5.46
C THR A 109 -10.92 -5.03 6.96
N ARG A 110 -11.25 -4.00 7.74
CA ARG A 110 -11.58 -4.13 9.17
C ARG A 110 -12.85 -4.96 9.37
N TYR A 111 -13.86 -4.77 8.54
CA TYR A 111 -15.07 -5.58 8.59
C TYR A 111 -14.76 -7.08 8.40
N TRP A 112 -13.99 -7.45 7.38
CA TRP A 112 -13.67 -8.85 7.10
C TRP A 112 -12.71 -9.49 8.13
N THR A 113 -11.75 -8.72 8.64
CA THR A 113 -10.84 -9.19 9.70
C THR A 113 -11.55 -9.42 11.04
N ASN A 114 -12.61 -8.66 11.33
CA ASN A 114 -13.46 -8.87 12.51
C ASN A 114 -14.47 -10.01 12.30
N ARG A 115 -15.03 -10.14 11.09
CA ARG A 115 -16.07 -11.13 10.77
C ARG A 115 -15.55 -12.56 10.78
N SER A 116 -14.33 -12.81 10.26
CA SER A 116 -13.81 -14.17 10.16
C SER A 116 -12.35 -14.30 10.59
N ASN A 117 -12.11 -15.29 11.44
CA ASN A 117 -10.77 -15.61 11.93
C ASN A 117 -9.87 -16.17 10.83
N VAL A 118 -10.44 -16.87 9.85
CA VAL A 118 -9.71 -17.43 8.70
C VAL A 118 -9.21 -16.31 7.81
N TYR A 119 -10.06 -15.34 7.41
CA TYR A 119 -9.62 -14.16 6.66
C TYR A 119 -8.52 -13.42 7.40
N ARG A 120 -8.69 -13.19 8.71
CA ARG A 120 -7.70 -12.51 9.53
C ARG A 120 -6.35 -13.23 9.57
N ARG A 121 -6.33 -14.56 9.64
CA ARG A 121 -5.09 -15.35 9.60
C ARG A 121 -4.49 -15.35 8.20
N ALA A 122 -5.30 -15.55 7.16
CA ALA A 122 -4.85 -15.63 5.77
C ALA A 122 -4.31 -14.29 5.25
N SER A 123 -4.98 -13.17 5.54
CA SER A 123 -4.52 -11.84 5.12
C SER A 123 -3.22 -11.44 5.80
N ARG A 124 -3.07 -11.76 7.09
CA ARG A 124 -1.81 -11.57 7.82
C ARG A 124 -0.70 -12.44 7.27
N ALA A 125 -0.96 -13.73 7.04
CA ALA A 125 0.01 -14.64 6.44
C ALA A 125 0.48 -14.14 5.08
N LEU A 126 -0.43 -13.67 4.22
CA LEU A 126 -0.08 -13.15 2.89
C LEU A 126 0.86 -11.95 2.96
N VAL A 127 0.61 -11.03 3.89
CA VAL A 127 1.44 -9.83 4.10
C VAL A 127 2.79 -10.19 4.73
N THR A 128 2.82 -11.10 5.72
CA THR A 128 4.08 -11.54 6.34
C THR A 128 4.96 -12.31 5.35
N ILE A 129 4.35 -13.07 4.41
CA ILE A 129 5.10 -13.72 3.35
C ILE A 129 5.72 -12.67 2.43
N GLY A 130 4.99 -11.61 2.07
CA GLY A 130 5.53 -10.52 1.24
C GLY A 130 6.74 -9.80 1.88
N TYR A 131 6.79 -9.69 3.21
CA TYR A 131 7.96 -9.11 3.88
C TYR A 131 9.19 -10.02 3.91
N VAL A 132 9.02 -11.34 3.73
CA VAL A 132 10.07 -12.34 3.99
C VAL A 132 10.48 -13.08 2.71
N GLU A 133 9.71 -12.97 1.63
CA GLU A 133 9.91 -13.75 0.40
C GLU A 133 11.28 -13.51 -0.25
N LEU A 134 11.74 -12.26 -0.31
CA LEU A 134 13.03 -11.92 -0.87
C LEU A 134 14.19 -12.44 -0.02
N LEU A 135 14.13 -12.26 1.31
CA LEU A 135 15.12 -12.83 2.23
C LEU A 135 15.23 -14.34 2.09
N VAL A 136 14.09 -15.03 2.04
CA VAL A 136 14.07 -16.49 1.90
C VAL A 136 14.64 -16.92 0.55
N GLU A 137 14.41 -16.15 -0.52
CA GLU A 137 15.03 -16.38 -1.82
C GLU A 137 16.56 -16.19 -1.79
N MET A 138 17.05 -15.12 -1.15
CA MET A 138 18.49 -14.87 -0.96
C MET A 138 19.18 -16.01 -0.21
N VAL A 139 18.58 -16.47 0.89
CA VAL A 139 19.10 -17.61 1.66
C VAL A 139 19.03 -18.90 0.84
N ALA A 140 17.95 -19.13 0.10
CA ALA A 140 17.79 -20.30 -0.76
C ALA A 140 18.84 -20.34 -1.87
N ARG A 141 19.21 -19.18 -2.41
CA ARG A 141 20.23 -19.03 -3.46
C ARG A 141 21.61 -19.45 -2.95
N LYS A 142 21.96 -19.14 -1.70
CA LYS A 142 23.21 -19.62 -1.08
C LYS A 142 23.29 -21.16 -1.00
N ARG A 143 22.14 -21.84 -0.94
CA ARG A 143 22.05 -23.32 -0.93
C ARG A 143 22.03 -23.94 -2.35
N GLY A 144 22.04 -23.11 -3.39
CA GLY A 144 22.08 -23.52 -4.80
C GLY A 144 20.76 -23.33 -5.55
N ASP A 145 20.86 -23.24 -6.88
CA ASP A 145 19.76 -22.82 -7.75
C ASP A 145 18.55 -23.75 -7.74
N ARG A 146 18.75 -25.07 -7.57
CA ARG A 146 17.65 -26.04 -7.45
C ARG A 146 16.81 -25.78 -6.20
N SER A 147 17.46 -25.39 -5.10
CA SER A 147 16.78 -25.05 -3.84
C SER A 147 16.05 -23.72 -3.98
N ARG A 148 16.66 -22.71 -4.64
CA ARG A 148 16.05 -21.41 -4.95
C ARG A 148 14.71 -21.58 -5.65
N TRP A 149 14.69 -22.24 -6.82
CA TRP A 149 13.47 -22.40 -7.60
C TRP A 149 12.40 -23.26 -6.91
N ARG A 150 12.80 -24.26 -6.13
CA ARG A 150 11.85 -25.05 -5.31
C ARG A 150 11.16 -24.19 -4.26
N ILE A 151 11.92 -23.32 -3.60
CA ILE A 151 11.41 -22.42 -2.56
C ILE A 151 10.51 -21.33 -3.17
N VAL A 152 10.91 -20.73 -4.29
CA VAL A 152 10.10 -19.75 -5.02
C VAL A 152 8.76 -20.38 -5.46
N LEU A 153 8.77 -21.60 -5.99
CA LEU A 153 7.54 -22.33 -6.35
C LEU A 153 6.65 -22.59 -5.13
N LEU A 154 7.24 -22.99 -3.99
CA LEU A 154 6.51 -23.26 -2.76
C LEU A 154 5.86 -21.99 -2.19
N ILE A 155 6.60 -20.89 -2.11
CA ILE A 155 6.08 -19.60 -1.63
C ILE A 155 4.96 -19.10 -2.53
N GLU A 156 5.13 -19.16 -3.86
CA GLU A 156 4.11 -18.72 -4.79
C GLU A 156 2.86 -19.63 -4.75
N SER A 157 3.04 -20.95 -4.59
CA SER A 157 1.95 -21.89 -4.34
C SER A 157 1.17 -21.55 -3.06
N ILE A 158 1.86 -21.24 -1.97
CA ILE A 158 1.22 -20.83 -0.71
C ILE A 158 0.48 -19.50 -0.89
N LYS A 159 1.08 -18.49 -1.53
CA LYS A 159 0.43 -17.19 -1.78
C LYS A 159 -0.82 -17.32 -2.64
N THR A 160 -0.75 -18.08 -3.72
CA THR A 160 -1.92 -18.34 -4.59
C THR A 160 -3.02 -19.08 -3.84
N MET A 161 -2.68 -20.09 -3.04
CA MET A 161 -3.65 -20.77 -2.17
C MET A 161 -4.31 -19.80 -1.19
N LEU A 162 -3.54 -18.93 -0.52
CA LEU A 162 -4.05 -17.92 0.41
C LEU A 162 -4.99 -16.91 -0.29
N ARG A 163 -4.64 -16.43 -1.49
CA ARG A 163 -5.51 -15.55 -2.30
C ARG A 163 -6.81 -16.25 -2.69
N LEU A 164 -6.76 -17.53 -3.08
CA LEU A 164 -7.95 -18.31 -3.39
C LEU A 164 -8.83 -18.57 -2.15
N VAL A 165 -8.24 -18.79 -0.97
CA VAL A 165 -8.99 -18.88 0.29
C VAL A 165 -9.66 -17.55 0.62
N LEU A 166 -8.97 -16.42 0.44
CA LEU A 166 -9.56 -15.08 0.62
C LEU A 166 -10.74 -14.89 -0.33
N LEU A 167 -10.56 -15.19 -1.63
CA LEU A 167 -11.60 -15.10 -2.65
C LEU A 167 -12.82 -15.99 -2.32
N ARG A 168 -12.58 -17.22 -1.84
CA ARG A 168 -13.64 -18.17 -1.45
C ARG A 168 -14.49 -17.64 -0.29
N ILE A 169 -13.87 -16.97 0.68
CA ILE A 169 -14.54 -16.42 1.87
C ILE A 169 -15.31 -15.15 1.52
N THR A 170 -14.68 -14.22 0.80
CA THR A 170 -15.27 -12.90 0.54
C THR A 170 -16.25 -12.91 -0.62
N ARG A 171 -16.13 -13.85 -1.58
CA ARG A 171 -16.83 -13.85 -2.88
C ARG A 171 -16.75 -12.49 -3.59
N ARG A 172 -15.67 -11.76 -3.34
CA ARG A 172 -15.38 -10.37 -3.72
C ARG A 172 -13.91 -10.30 -4.18
N PRO A 173 -13.53 -9.34 -5.05
CA PRO A 173 -12.15 -9.23 -5.51
C PRO A 173 -11.18 -9.10 -4.34
N VAL A 174 -10.01 -9.72 -4.46
CA VAL A 174 -9.02 -9.73 -3.38
C VAL A 174 -8.29 -8.40 -3.36
N LEU A 175 -8.68 -7.52 -2.44
CA LEU A 175 -8.04 -6.21 -2.29
C LEU A 175 -6.56 -6.33 -1.93
N TYR A 176 -5.77 -5.40 -2.44
CA TYR A 176 -4.35 -5.27 -2.15
C TYR A 176 -4.08 -3.93 -1.45
N PRO A 177 -3.47 -3.94 -0.24
CA PRO A 177 -3.20 -5.10 0.60
C PRO A 177 -4.48 -5.69 1.24
N PRO A 178 -4.53 -6.98 1.60
CA PRO A 178 -5.71 -7.60 2.21
C PRO A 178 -5.87 -7.29 3.70
N THR A 179 -4.97 -6.48 4.27
CA THR A 179 -4.96 -6.10 5.69
C THR A 179 -5.38 -4.64 5.86
N PRO A 180 -5.96 -4.30 7.01
CA PRO A 180 -6.26 -2.91 7.33
C PRO A 180 -4.94 -2.13 7.44
N GLN A 181 -4.83 -1.05 6.66
CA GLN A 181 -3.68 -0.15 6.71
C GLN A 181 -3.85 0.88 7.82
N ARG A 182 -2.74 1.26 8.45
CA ARG A 182 -2.68 2.41 9.37
C ARG A 182 -2.63 3.69 8.53
N GLU A 183 -3.58 4.59 8.78
CA GLU A 183 -3.75 5.84 8.00
C GLU A 183 -3.47 7.11 8.80
N TYR A 184 -3.09 6.99 10.08
CA TYR A 184 -2.89 8.12 10.97
C TYR A 184 -1.52 8.06 11.63
N ASP A 185 -0.96 9.24 11.89
CA ASP A 185 0.31 9.39 12.56
C ASP A 185 0.16 9.35 14.08
N ILE A 186 0.85 8.40 14.68
CA ILE A 186 0.86 8.17 16.13
C ILE A 186 1.41 9.40 16.88
N THR A 187 2.30 10.17 16.26
CA THR A 187 2.88 11.40 16.85
C THR A 187 1.85 12.50 17.06
N ALA A 188 0.72 12.47 16.33
CA ALA A 188 -0.39 13.40 16.52
C ALA A 188 -1.36 12.94 17.62
N LEU A 189 -1.20 11.73 18.17
CA LEU A 189 -2.08 11.23 19.23
C LEU A 189 -1.56 11.67 20.61
N PRO A 190 -2.37 12.33 21.44
CA PRO A 190 -1.96 12.64 22.80
C PRO A 190 -1.75 11.37 23.62
N SER A 191 -0.62 11.32 24.34
CA SER A 191 -0.17 10.19 25.15
C SER A 191 -1.20 9.74 26.20
N GLU A 192 -2.08 10.63 26.65
CA GLU A 192 -3.15 10.31 27.60
C GLU A 192 -4.20 9.34 27.03
N LEU A 193 -4.45 9.37 25.71
CA LEU A 193 -5.37 8.43 25.06
C LEU A 193 -4.79 7.02 24.96
N LEU A 194 -3.47 6.90 24.99
CA LEU A 194 -2.75 5.62 24.89
C LEU A 194 -2.64 4.92 26.26
N ASN A 195 -2.62 5.69 27.34
CA ASN A 195 -2.46 5.19 28.71
C ASN A 195 -3.79 4.77 29.40
N GLY A 196 -4.94 4.94 28.76
CA GLY A 196 -6.22 4.42 29.25
C GLY A 196 -6.75 5.02 30.56
N THR A 197 -6.07 6.03 31.13
CA THR A 197 -6.53 6.70 32.35
C THR A 197 -7.50 7.81 32.00
N GLY A 198 -8.75 7.45 31.74
CA GLY A 198 -9.85 8.41 31.75
C GLY A 198 -10.06 8.96 33.17
N ARG A 199 -9.35 10.03 33.54
CA ARG A 199 -9.73 10.86 34.69
C ARG A 199 -10.60 12.00 34.20
N THR A 200 -11.84 11.95 34.66
CA THR A 200 -12.93 12.89 34.43
C THR A 200 -12.51 14.30 34.82
N SER A 201 -12.60 15.24 33.87
CA SER A 201 -12.61 16.68 34.15
C SER A 201 -13.93 17.30 33.69
N SER A 202 -14.28 18.40 34.34
CA SER A 202 -15.56 19.11 34.48
C SER A 202 -16.58 19.00 33.34
N LYS A 203 -17.84 18.75 33.71
CA LYS A 203 -19.01 18.97 32.84
C LYS A 203 -19.15 20.48 32.60
N SER A 204 -18.85 20.98 31.40
CA SER A 204 -19.35 22.28 30.96
C SER A 204 -20.64 22.10 30.15
N SER A 205 -21.66 22.88 30.50
CA SER A 205 -23.02 22.79 29.98
C SER A 205 -23.27 23.60 28.70
N HIS A 206 -22.21 24.09 28.05
CA HIS A 206 -22.32 24.93 26.86
C HIS A 206 -21.99 24.15 25.58
N PRO A 207 -22.86 24.19 24.55
CA PRO A 207 -22.58 23.55 23.27
C PRO A 207 -21.39 24.24 22.61
N ILE A 208 -20.42 23.43 22.18
CA ILE A 208 -19.20 23.95 21.56
C ILE A 208 -19.51 24.20 20.08
N VAL A 209 -19.42 25.45 19.65
CA VAL A 209 -19.67 25.86 18.25
C VAL A 209 -18.35 25.88 17.48
N ASN A 210 -18.34 25.36 16.24
CA ASN A 210 -17.20 25.42 15.34
C ASN A 210 -16.75 26.87 15.16
N THR A 211 -15.54 27.23 15.60
CA THR A 211 -14.85 28.41 15.10
C THR A 211 -14.37 28.10 13.69
N LEU A 212 -15.29 28.21 12.72
CA LEU A 212 -14.96 28.09 11.31
C LEU A 212 -13.84 29.08 11.00
N GLN A 213 -12.75 28.60 10.41
CA GLN A 213 -11.71 29.45 9.87
C GLN A 213 -12.39 30.47 8.93
N PRO A 214 -12.30 31.78 9.19
CA PRO A 214 -12.92 32.77 8.33
C PRO A 214 -12.34 32.59 6.92
N ARG A 215 -13.20 32.27 5.94
CA ARG A 215 -12.89 32.06 4.49
C ARG A 215 -12.46 30.65 4.04
N ALA A 216 -12.57 29.62 4.87
CA ALA A 216 -12.33 28.25 4.39
C ALA A 216 -13.54 27.73 3.58
N SER A 217 -13.28 26.99 2.48
CA SER A 217 -14.35 26.46 1.63
C SER A 217 -15.23 25.48 2.44
N LEU A 218 -16.55 25.58 2.27
CA LEU A 218 -17.50 24.66 2.92
C LEU A 218 -17.14 23.19 2.65
N LYS A 219 -16.65 22.93 1.43
CA LYS A 219 -16.14 21.64 0.97
C LYS A 219 -15.03 21.08 1.85
N SER A 220 -14.05 21.92 2.21
CA SER A 220 -12.91 21.49 3.02
C SER A 220 -13.30 21.06 4.44
N HIS A 221 -14.43 21.54 4.96
CA HIS A 221 -14.93 21.19 6.29
C HIS A 221 -15.97 20.07 6.27
N LEU A 222 -16.91 20.11 5.32
CA LEU A 222 -17.99 19.12 5.26
C LEU A 222 -17.53 17.75 4.80
N TYR A 223 -16.56 17.65 3.89
CA TYR A 223 -16.13 16.33 3.39
C TYR A 223 -15.42 15.48 4.46
N PRO A 224 -14.46 16.00 5.25
CA PRO A 224 -13.89 15.26 6.37
C PRO A 224 -14.96 14.88 7.40
N MET A 225 -15.91 15.78 7.70
CA MET A 225 -16.98 15.51 8.64
C MET A 225 -17.94 14.42 8.12
N ALA A 226 -18.33 14.49 6.84
CA ALA A 226 -19.15 13.51 6.15
C ALA A 226 -18.49 12.11 6.15
N ARG A 227 -17.16 12.06 6.01
CA ARG A 227 -16.38 10.81 6.08
C ARG A 227 -16.19 10.31 7.51
N ALA A 228 -16.26 11.20 8.50
CA ALA A 228 -16.12 10.90 9.93
C ALA A 228 -17.46 10.52 10.60
N LEU A 229 -18.53 10.29 9.80
CA LEU A 229 -19.81 9.84 10.35
C LEU A 229 -19.68 8.47 11.02
N PRO A 230 -20.49 8.19 12.06
CA PRO A 230 -20.62 6.85 12.62
C PRO A 230 -20.93 5.82 11.53
N ASP A 231 -20.39 4.61 11.68
CA ASP A 231 -20.55 3.52 10.73
C ASP A 231 -22.03 3.16 10.45
N SER A 232 -22.95 3.50 11.35
CA SER A 232 -24.40 3.33 11.18
C SER A 232 -25.01 4.19 10.07
N HIS A 233 -24.44 5.36 9.79
CA HIS A 233 -24.94 6.30 8.78
C HIS A 233 -24.21 6.17 7.44
N LEU A 234 -23.09 5.45 7.42
CA LEU A 234 -22.33 5.19 6.22
C LEU A 234 -22.84 3.94 5.50
N PRO A 235 -22.63 3.82 4.18
CA PRO A 235 -22.95 2.58 3.47
C PRO A 235 -22.23 1.40 4.12
N HIS A 236 -22.93 0.28 4.20
CA HIS A 236 -22.41 -0.94 4.81
C HIS A 236 -21.11 -1.37 4.10
N PRO A 237 -20.07 -1.87 4.80
CA PRO A 237 -18.79 -2.20 4.16
C PRO A 237 -18.92 -3.16 2.96
N CYS A 238 -19.86 -4.10 3.01
CA CYS A 238 -20.17 -5.00 1.90
C CYS A 238 -20.73 -4.32 0.65
N THR A 239 -21.25 -3.09 0.70
CA THR A 239 -21.73 -2.39 -0.51
C THR A 239 -20.60 -1.65 -1.21
N LEU A 240 -19.45 -1.43 -0.55
CA LEU A 240 -18.28 -0.73 -1.12
C LEU A 240 -17.64 -1.51 -2.28
N VAL A 241 -17.70 -2.84 -2.22
CA VAL A 241 -17.13 -3.75 -3.21
C VAL A 241 -18.22 -4.72 -3.60
N PRO A 242 -18.80 -4.72 -4.81
CA PRO A 242 -19.86 -5.66 -5.20
C PRO A 242 -19.41 -7.13 -5.14
N GLU A 243 -20.37 -8.05 -4.98
CA GLU A 243 -20.12 -9.49 -5.06
C GLU A 243 -19.82 -9.91 -6.51
N LEU A 244 -19.04 -10.98 -6.65
CA LEU A 244 -18.81 -11.61 -7.94
C LEU A 244 -19.99 -12.50 -8.31
N ASP A 245 -20.97 -11.92 -9.00
CA ASP A 245 -22.14 -12.68 -9.47
C ASP A 245 -21.86 -13.36 -10.82
N SER A 246 -21.04 -12.71 -11.67
CA SER A 246 -20.70 -13.23 -12.99
C SER A 246 -19.61 -14.29 -12.93
N THR A 247 -19.77 -15.35 -13.73
CA THR A 247 -18.70 -16.35 -13.96
C THR A 247 -17.45 -15.71 -14.55
N SER A 248 -17.60 -14.67 -15.40
CA SER A 248 -16.48 -13.89 -15.93
C SER A 248 -15.72 -13.14 -14.83
N ALA A 249 -16.41 -12.64 -13.81
CA ALA A 249 -15.77 -11.96 -12.70
C ALA A 249 -14.97 -12.97 -11.85
N TRP A 250 -15.53 -14.16 -11.59
CA TRP A 250 -14.83 -15.23 -10.88
C TRP A 250 -13.57 -15.68 -11.61
N THR A 251 -13.70 -15.92 -12.91
CA THR A 251 -12.55 -16.32 -13.74
C THR A 251 -11.50 -15.21 -13.74
N SER A 252 -11.87 -13.92 -13.79
CA SER A 252 -10.91 -12.82 -13.76
C SER A 252 -10.03 -12.79 -12.51
N GLU A 253 -10.61 -13.04 -11.33
CA GLU A 253 -9.89 -13.05 -10.05
C GLU A 253 -9.02 -14.30 -9.88
N ILE A 254 -9.52 -15.46 -10.30
CA ILE A 254 -8.74 -16.72 -10.32
C ILE A 254 -7.56 -16.58 -11.27
N LEU A 255 -7.81 -16.02 -12.45
CA LEU A 255 -6.81 -15.82 -13.49
C LEU A 255 -5.70 -14.87 -13.03
N SER A 256 -6.08 -13.73 -12.43
CA SER A 256 -5.13 -12.79 -11.82
C SER A 256 -4.33 -13.41 -10.67
N SER A 257 -4.98 -14.23 -9.82
CA SER A 257 -4.32 -14.89 -8.69
C SER A 257 -3.33 -15.98 -9.12
N THR A 258 -3.62 -16.70 -10.21
CA THR A 258 -2.80 -17.81 -10.72
C THR A 258 -1.68 -17.36 -11.67
N ALA A 259 -1.75 -16.13 -12.22
CA ALA A 259 -0.78 -15.60 -13.17
C ALA A 259 0.67 -15.63 -12.66
N THR A 260 0.88 -15.25 -11.39
CA THR A 260 2.20 -15.24 -10.77
C THR A 260 2.77 -16.64 -10.58
N LEU A 261 1.92 -17.63 -10.26
CA LEU A 261 2.31 -19.05 -10.19
C LEU A 261 2.64 -19.62 -11.56
N LEU A 262 1.85 -19.28 -12.59
CA LEU A 262 2.12 -19.68 -13.96
C LEU A 262 3.47 -19.11 -14.44
N HIS A 263 3.76 -17.85 -14.11
CA HIS A 263 5.04 -17.22 -14.41
C HIS A 263 6.20 -18.04 -13.83
N VAL A 264 6.17 -18.38 -12.54
CA VAL A 264 7.21 -19.20 -11.89
C VAL A 264 7.36 -20.57 -12.56
N ILE A 265 6.26 -21.26 -12.88
CA ILE A 265 6.32 -22.57 -13.55
C ILE A 265 6.97 -22.46 -14.92
N LEU A 266 6.64 -21.43 -15.69
CA LEU A 266 7.23 -21.21 -17.01
C LEU A 266 8.71 -20.80 -16.92
N LEU A 267 9.10 -20.03 -15.91
CA LEU A 267 10.51 -19.73 -15.62
C LEU A 267 11.28 -21.02 -15.34
N ILE A 268 10.77 -21.89 -14.45
CA ILE A 268 11.41 -23.17 -14.14
C ILE A 268 11.57 -24.03 -15.40
N ARG A 269 10.55 -24.11 -16.26
CA ARG A 269 10.65 -24.83 -17.54
C ARG A 269 11.70 -24.21 -18.47
N ALA A 270 11.75 -22.88 -18.55
CA ALA A 270 12.77 -22.21 -19.36
C ALA A 270 14.20 -22.49 -18.88
N THR A 271 14.43 -22.57 -17.55
CA THR A 271 15.76 -22.92 -17.01
C THR A 271 16.23 -24.32 -17.44
N GLN A 272 15.32 -25.26 -17.70
CA GLN A 272 15.66 -26.62 -18.13
C GLN A 272 16.08 -26.69 -19.61
N HIS A 273 15.63 -25.74 -20.43
CA HIS A 273 15.89 -25.69 -21.87
C HIS A 273 17.08 -24.79 -22.26
N CYS A 274 17.61 -23.97 -21.34
CA CYS A 274 18.76 -23.11 -21.61
C CYS A 274 20.08 -23.91 -21.57
N GLY A 275 20.85 -23.85 -22.67
CA GLY A 275 22.14 -24.54 -22.79
C GLY A 275 23.26 -23.95 -21.90
N PRO A 276 24.38 -24.68 -21.72
CA PRO A 276 25.40 -24.41 -20.69
C PRO A 276 26.28 -23.17 -20.93
N LYS A 277 26.08 -22.43 -22.04
CA LYS A 277 26.99 -21.33 -22.45
C LYS A 277 26.87 -20.07 -21.57
N TYR A 278 25.78 -19.92 -20.81
CA TYR A 278 25.53 -18.78 -19.93
C TYR A 278 25.04 -19.28 -18.57
N ARG A 279 25.12 -18.45 -17.50
CA ARG A 279 24.53 -18.76 -16.19
C ARG A 279 23.02 -19.03 -16.36
N PRO A 280 22.56 -20.28 -16.35
CA PRO A 280 21.23 -20.64 -16.88
C PRO A 280 20.07 -20.12 -15.99
N THR A 281 20.39 -19.70 -14.77
CA THR A 281 19.44 -19.40 -13.69
C THR A 281 19.27 -17.91 -13.45
N SER A 282 20.00 -17.04 -14.16
CA SER A 282 19.82 -15.59 -14.07
C SER A 282 18.56 -15.14 -14.84
N LEU A 283 17.84 -14.14 -14.33
CA LEU A 283 16.65 -13.60 -15.01
C LEU A 283 17.01 -13.00 -16.39
N PRO A 284 18.16 -12.32 -16.57
CA PRO A 284 18.56 -11.80 -17.88
C PRO A 284 18.78 -12.87 -18.94
N THR A 285 19.35 -14.02 -18.58
CA THR A 285 19.49 -15.12 -19.55
C THR A 285 18.14 -15.72 -19.92
N LEU A 286 17.23 -15.76 -18.95
CA LEU A 286 15.91 -16.33 -19.12
C LEU A 286 14.99 -15.41 -19.93
N SER A 287 15.21 -14.10 -19.87
CA SER A 287 14.54 -13.09 -20.70
C SER A 287 14.58 -13.39 -22.20
N ARG A 288 15.57 -14.15 -22.67
CA ARG A 288 15.66 -14.58 -24.08
C ARG A 288 14.47 -15.44 -24.49
N ALA A 289 13.91 -16.21 -23.55
CA ALA A 289 12.68 -16.95 -23.76
C ALA A 289 11.49 -16.00 -23.53
N LEU A 290 10.74 -15.71 -24.59
CA LEU A 290 9.50 -14.91 -24.50
C LEU A 290 8.32 -15.59 -23.77
N PRO A 291 8.09 -16.91 -23.88
CA PRO A 291 6.92 -17.56 -23.28
C PRO A 291 6.68 -17.27 -21.80
N PRO A 292 7.68 -17.34 -20.89
CA PRO A 292 7.47 -17.07 -19.48
C PRO A 292 7.01 -15.65 -19.17
N PHE A 293 7.25 -14.67 -20.06
CA PHE A 293 6.85 -13.26 -19.84
C PHE A 293 5.56 -12.90 -20.56
N LEU A 294 5.34 -13.41 -21.77
CA LEU A 294 4.13 -13.14 -22.55
C LEU A 294 2.90 -13.87 -22.00
N ALA A 295 3.04 -15.11 -21.52
CA ALA A 295 1.93 -15.89 -21.00
C ALA A 295 1.26 -15.26 -19.75
N PRO A 296 1.97 -14.89 -18.67
CA PRO A 296 1.33 -14.23 -17.52
C PRO A 296 0.79 -12.85 -17.87
N LEU A 297 1.43 -12.11 -18.79
CA LEU A 297 0.92 -10.84 -19.29
C LEU A 297 -0.40 -11.04 -20.04
N ALA A 298 -0.49 -12.01 -20.95
CA ALA A 298 -1.72 -12.37 -21.63
C ALA A 298 -2.80 -12.77 -20.61
N LEU A 299 -2.43 -13.50 -19.56
CA LEU A 299 -3.31 -13.87 -18.46
C LEU A 299 -3.89 -12.65 -17.73
N HIS A 300 -3.06 -11.66 -17.40
CA HIS A 300 -3.49 -10.42 -16.78
C HIS A 300 -4.34 -9.53 -17.71
N LEU A 301 -4.05 -9.51 -19.01
CA LEU A 301 -4.85 -8.80 -20.00
C LEU A 301 -6.22 -9.46 -20.20
N LEU A 302 -6.28 -10.79 -20.25
CA LEU A 302 -7.53 -11.54 -20.25
C LEU A 302 -8.31 -11.30 -18.96
N ALA A 303 -7.64 -11.30 -17.80
CA ALA A 303 -8.28 -10.95 -16.53
C ALA A 303 -8.80 -9.50 -16.53
N ARG A 304 -8.13 -8.57 -17.22
CA ARG A 304 -8.59 -7.19 -17.40
C ARG A 304 -9.84 -7.10 -18.28
N GLN A 305 -9.93 -7.91 -19.34
CA GLN A 305 -11.11 -7.95 -20.21
C GLN A 305 -12.33 -8.57 -19.52
N LEU A 306 -12.10 -9.54 -18.63
CA LEU A 306 -13.17 -10.25 -17.91
C LEU A 306 -13.64 -9.51 -16.64
N ARG A 307 -12.88 -8.53 -16.15
CA ARG A 307 -13.19 -7.75 -14.93
C ARG A 307 -14.48 -6.94 -15.11
N PRO A 308 -15.40 -6.94 -14.13
CA PRO A 308 -16.60 -6.11 -14.19
C PRO A 308 -16.23 -4.62 -14.13
N PRO A 309 -16.95 -3.73 -14.83
CA PRO A 309 -16.69 -2.30 -14.78
C PRO A 309 -16.90 -1.77 -13.35
N PRO A 310 -16.06 -0.82 -12.88
CA PRO A 310 -16.30 -0.15 -11.61
C PRO A 310 -17.62 0.61 -11.72
N LYS A 311 -18.61 0.19 -10.92
CA LYS A 311 -19.84 0.95 -10.68
C LYS A 311 -19.47 2.25 -9.93
N SER A 312 -20.43 2.88 -9.25
CA SER A 312 -20.20 4.07 -8.40
C SER A 312 -19.22 3.87 -7.22
N SER A 313 -18.64 2.67 -7.04
CA SER A 313 -17.67 2.33 -6.00
C SER A 313 -16.26 2.86 -6.32
N LEU A 314 -15.83 3.89 -5.60
CA LEU A 314 -14.48 4.46 -5.70
C LEU A 314 -13.40 3.45 -5.28
N LEU A 315 -13.65 2.67 -4.22
CA LEU A 315 -12.74 1.62 -3.76
C LEU A 315 -12.41 0.62 -4.89
N LEU A 316 -13.41 0.11 -5.62
CA LEU A 316 -13.17 -0.85 -6.70
C LEU A 316 -12.39 -0.22 -7.87
N ALA A 317 -12.72 1.03 -8.24
CA ALA A 317 -11.99 1.76 -9.28
C ALA A 317 -10.52 1.95 -8.89
N SER A 318 -10.26 2.33 -7.64
CA SER A 318 -8.90 2.46 -7.11
C SER A 318 -8.15 1.12 -7.16
N HIS A 319 -8.80 0.03 -6.76
CA HIS A 319 -8.23 -1.32 -6.80
C HIS A 319 -7.86 -1.75 -8.23
N HIS A 320 -8.73 -1.55 -9.21
CA HIS A 320 -8.43 -1.83 -10.61
C HIS A 320 -7.25 -1.00 -11.14
N SER A 321 -7.19 0.29 -10.76
CA SER A 321 -6.06 1.13 -11.14
C SER A 321 -4.74 0.63 -10.57
N HIS A 322 -4.75 0.06 -9.35
CA HIS A 322 -3.58 -0.55 -8.74
C HIS A 322 -3.14 -1.82 -9.48
N LEU A 323 -4.08 -2.69 -9.86
CA LEU A 323 -3.78 -3.89 -10.64
C LEU A 323 -3.20 -3.55 -12.02
N ASP A 324 -3.77 -2.56 -12.70
CA ASP A 324 -3.30 -2.14 -14.02
C ASP A 324 -1.91 -1.49 -13.94
N ARG A 325 -1.65 -0.67 -12.91
CA ARG A 325 -0.31 -0.13 -12.63
C ARG A 325 0.71 -1.22 -12.32
N ARG A 326 0.32 -2.24 -11.54
CA ARG A 326 1.19 -3.38 -11.21
C ARG A 326 1.51 -4.20 -12.46
N THR A 327 0.52 -4.47 -13.30
CA THR A 327 0.71 -5.21 -14.56
C THR A 327 1.64 -4.45 -15.51
N ALA A 328 1.45 -3.13 -15.64
CA ALA A 328 2.34 -2.30 -16.44
C ALA A 328 3.77 -2.25 -15.87
N ALA A 329 3.91 -2.08 -14.55
CA ALA A 329 5.22 -2.08 -13.89
C ALA A 329 5.96 -3.40 -14.12
N HIS A 330 5.29 -4.54 -13.95
CA HIS A 330 5.84 -5.86 -14.25
C HIS A 330 6.26 -5.93 -15.72
N PHE A 331 5.43 -5.56 -16.69
CA PHE A 331 5.84 -5.60 -18.10
C PHE A 331 7.10 -4.80 -18.43
N PHE A 332 7.28 -3.62 -17.82
CA PHE A 332 8.43 -2.75 -18.11
C PHE A 332 9.68 -3.07 -17.29
N LEU A 333 9.52 -3.66 -16.10
CA LEU A 333 10.61 -3.99 -15.20
C LEU A 333 11.08 -5.44 -15.34
N THR A 334 10.29 -6.30 -16.00
CA THR A 334 10.58 -7.73 -16.15
C THR A 334 10.96 -8.11 -17.58
N GLY A 335 11.89 -9.06 -17.71
CA GLY A 335 12.10 -9.81 -18.93
C GLY A 335 12.70 -9.01 -20.11
N PRO A 336 12.26 -9.26 -21.37
CA PRO A 336 12.89 -8.67 -22.55
C PRO A 336 12.82 -7.14 -22.59
N MET A 337 11.71 -6.56 -22.10
CA MET A 337 11.52 -5.11 -22.07
C MET A 337 12.46 -4.43 -21.08
N TRP A 338 12.74 -5.10 -19.95
CA TRP A 338 13.72 -4.64 -18.99
C TRP A 338 15.08 -4.46 -19.63
N ILE A 339 15.61 -5.52 -20.24
CA ILE A 339 16.97 -5.55 -20.77
C ILE A 339 17.10 -4.72 -22.05
N GLY A 340 16.07 -4.73 -22.90
CA GLY A 340 16.09 -4.03 -24.18
C GLY A 340 15.82 -2.53 -24.09
N TRP A 341 14.97 -2.08 -23.16
CA TRP A 341 14.44 -0.71 -23.19
C TRP A 341 14.62 0.06 -21.89
N THR A 342 14.20 -0.47 -20.74
CA THR A 342 14.22 0.30 -19.48
C THR A 342 15.61 0.32 -18.82
N ARG A 343 16.30 -0.82 -18.71
CA ARG A 343 17.67 -0.93 -18.15
C ARG A 343 18.68 0.02 -18.82
N PRO A 344 18.82 0.08 -20.16
CA PRO A 344 19.79 1.00 -20.78
C PRO A 344 19.43 2.48 -20.57
N LYS A 345 18.15 2.82 -20.43
CA LYS A 345 17.72 4.18 -20.11
C LYS A 345 18.04 4.55 -18.66
N VAL A 346 17.73 3.66 -17.72
CA VAL A 346 18.08 3.83 -16.30
C VAL A 346 19.60 3.99 -16.17
N MET A 347 20.38 3.14 -16.83
CA MET A 347 21.84 3.23 -16.82
C MET A 347 22.37 4.54 -17.43
N ARG A 348 21.72 5.08 -18.47
CA ARG A 348 22.09 6.38 -19.05
C ARG A 348 21.85 7.52 -18.06
N VAL A 349 20.73 7.49 -17.34
CA VAL A 349 20.44 8.46 -16.29
C VAL A 349 21.44 8.33 -15.15
N LEU A 350 21.78 7.10 -14.76
CA LEU A 350 22.72 6.79 -13.69
C LEU A 350 24.11 7.35 -13.96
N LYS A 351 24.64 7.09 -15.17
CA LYS A 351 25.91 7.65 -15.65
C LYS A 351 25.90 9.18 -15.79
N GLY A 352 24.72 9.76 -16.02
CA GLY A 352 24.54 11.21 -15.99
C GLY A 352 24.62 11.77 -14.57
N LEU A 353 24.07 11.04 -13.60
CA LEU A 353 24.02 11.41 -12.19
C LEU A 353 25.37 11.23 -11.48
N GLU A 354 26.14 10.22 -11.89
CA GLU A 354 27.51 9.93 -11.42
C GLU A 354 28.46 11.13 -11.62
N ARG A 355 28.21 11.96 -12.63
CA ARG A 355 29.05 13.12 -12.97
C ARG A 355 28.89 14.30 -12.02
N ILE A 356 27.87 14.30 -11.16
CA ILE A 356 27.58 15.40 -10.23
C ILE A 356 28.11 15.01 -8.85
N PRO A 357 29.02 15.79 -8.23
CA PRO A 357 29.50 15.49 -6.88
C PRO A 357 28.32 15.44 -5.89
N LEU A 358 28.41 14.56 -4.88
CA LEU A 358 27.34 14.19 -3.92
C LEU A 358 26.15 13.42 -4.50
N VAL A 359 25.65 13.78 -5.68
CA VAL A 359 24.55 13.04 -6.33
C VAL A 359 25.06 11.72 -6.94
N GLY A 360 26.35 11.65 -7.29
CA GLY A 360 26.97 10.42 -7.78
C GLY A 360 26.91 9.24 -6.78
N LEU A 361 26.86 9.51 -5.47
CA LEU A 361 26.66 8.47 -4.45
C LEU A 361 25.27 7.82 -4.57
N VAL A 362 24.25 8.59 -4.95
CA VAL A 362 22.91 8.05 -5.24
C VAL A 362 22.95 7.19 -6.50
N GLY A 363 23.77 7.57 -7.49
CA GLY A 363 24.01 6.79 -8.69
C GLY A 363 24.61 5.41 -8.38
N GLU A 364 25.71 5.40 -7.61
CA GLU A 364 26.38 4.17 -7.17
C GLU A 364 25.44 3.28 -6.33
N LEU A 365 24.66 3.87 -5.42
CA LEU A 365 23.70 3.14 -4.61
C LEU A 365 22.63 2.45 -5.46
N VAL A 366 22.05 3.18 -6.42
CA VAL A 366 21.02 2.63 -7.32
C VAL A 366 21.59 1.55 -8.25
N GLU A 367 22.87 1.63 -8.61
CA GLU A 367 23.55 0.55 -9.35
C GLU A 367 23.61 -0.75 -8.53
N GLY A 368 23.89 -0.63 -7.22
CA GLY A 368 23.86 -1.78 -6.30
C GLY A 368 22.49 -2.46 -6.24
N TYR A 369 21.39 -1.67 -6.22
CA TYR A 369 20.04 -2.24 -6.28
C TYR A 369 19.68 -2.84 -7.64
N LEU A 370 20.30 -2.38 -8.72
CA LEU A 370 20.05 -2.91 -10.07
C LEU A 370 20.45 -4.37 -10.18
N PHE A 371 21.57 -4.74 -9.55
CA PHE A 371 22.00 -6.13 -9.46
C PHE A 371 20.94 -6.99 -8.77
N LEU A 372 20.36 -6.50 -7.67
CA LEU A 372 19.32 -7.20 -6.93
C LEU A 372 18.07 -7.48 -7.80
N VAL A 373 17.65 -6.50 -8.60
CA VAL A 373 16.53 -6.64 -9.55
C VAL A 373 16.84 -7.63 -10.68
N ASP A 374 18.08 -7.68 -11.16
CA ASP A 374 18.49 -8.59 -12.23
C ASP A 374 18.58 -10.06 -11.75
N ASP A 375 18.71 -10.31 -10.45
CA ASP A 375 19.12 -11.62 -9.94
C ASP A 375 18.07 -12.36 -9.09
N TYR A 376 17.10 -11.63 -8.54
CA TYR A 376 16.06 -12.17 -7.64
C TYR A 376 14.65 -11.98 -8.19
N PHE A 377 13.82 -13.01 -8.05
CA PHE A 377 12.44 -13.04 -8.53
C PHE A 377 11.52 -12.11 -7.72
N TYR A 378 11.66 -12.09 -6.39
CA TYR A 378 10.73 -11.35 -5.53
C TYR A 378 11.02 -9.85 -5.40
N CYS A 379 12.19 -9.36 -5.84
CA CYS A 379 12.46 -7.92 -5.94
C CYS A 379 11.47 -7.17 -6.82
N GLU A 380 10.74 -7.91 -7.65
CA GLU A 380 9.85 -7.40 -8.67
C GLU A 380 8.36 -7.45 -8.27
N SER A 381 8.00 -8.27 -7.29
CA SER A 381 6.60 -8.46 -6.86
C SER A 381 6.15 -7.48 -5.78
N ASP A 382 7.04 -7.11 -4.86
CA ASP A 382 6.75 -6.24 -3.72
C ASP A 382 7.64 -4.98 -3.80
N LEU A 383 7.11 -3.95 -4.45
CA LEU A 383 7.83 -2.70 -4.75
C LEU A 383 7.45 -1.54 -3.80
N PRO A 384 8.12 -1.37 -2.66
CA PRO A 384 8.42 -0.06 -2.07
C PRO A 384 9.81 0.45 -2.49
N ALA A 385 10.74 -0.45 -2.84
CA ALA A 385 12.12 -0.09 -3.24
C ALA A 385 12.20 0.62 -4.60
N ALA A 386 11.23 0.39 -5.47
CA ALA A 386 11.13 1.09 -6.73
C ALA A 386 10.37 2.41 -6.62
N LEU A 387 10.11 3.00 -5.45
CA LEU A 387 9.71 4.41 -5.48
C LEU A 387 10.83 5.24 -6.13
N THR A 388 12.09 4.99 -5.82
CA THR A 388 13.25 5.65 -6.46
C THR A 388 13.38 5.30 -7.95
N VAL A 389 13.24 4.02 -8.35
CA VAL A 389 13.30 3.63 -9.77
C VAL A 389 12.05 4.05 -10.54
N ARG A 390 10.87 4.04 -9.94
CA ARG A 390 9.60 4.52 -10.53
C ARG A 390 9.57 6.04 -10.62
N TYR A 391 10.13 6.78 -9.66
CA TYR A 391 10.36 8.23 -9.78
C TYR A 391 11.45 8.53 -10.82
N LEU A 392 12.56 7.78 -10.88
CA LEU A 392 13.59 7.95 -11.92
C LEU A 392 13.09 7.58 -13.33
N VAL A 393 12.28 6.52 -13.46
CA VAL A 393 11.63 6.10 -14.72
C VAL A 393 10.51 7.07 -15.09
N LEU A 394 9.71 7.58 -14.14
CA LEU A 394 8.73 8.65 -14.40
C LEU A 394 9.39 9.98 -14.76
N ILE A 395 10.54 10.32 -14.19
CA ILE A 395 11.33 11.51 -14.56
C ILE A 395 11.91 11.31 -15.97
N SER A 396 12.45 10.12 -16.28
CA SER A 396 13.00 9.84 -17.61
C SER A 396 11.96 9.60 -18.71
N VAL A 397 10.72 9.24 -18.36
CA VAL A 397 9.56 9.25 -19.26
C VAL A 397 8.90 10.65 -19.34
N GLY A 398 8.87 11.39 -18.24
CA GLY A 398 8.28 12.73 -18.13
C GLY A 398 9.10 13.83 -18.81
N MET A 399 10.41 13.67 -18.96
CA MET A 399 11.24 14.58 -19.75
C MET A 399 10.99 14.52 -21.28
N PHE A 400 10.21 13.55 -21.76
CA PHE A 400 9.75 13.52 -23.17
C PHE A 400 8.33 14.09 -23.37
N GLY A 401 7.72 14.63 -22.30
CA GLY A 401 6.45 15.36 -22.33
C GLY A 401 6.63 16.83 -21.97
N GLY A 402 7.58 17.51 -22.63
CA GLY A 402 7.73 18.96 -22.56
C GLY A 402 6.76 19.65 -23.50
N SER A 403 5.94 20.55 -22.94
CA SER A 403 5.04 21.50 -23.61
C SER A 403 3.67 20.97 -24.06
N GLY A 404 2.83 20.71 -23.07
CA GLY A 404 1.38 20.78 -23.21
C GLY A 404 0.82 21.17 -21.85
N GLU A 405 0.45 22.44 -21.69
CA GLU A 405 -0.28 22.94 -20.52
C GLU A 405 -1.37 21.94 -20.10
N MET A 406 -1.18 21.27 -18.97
CA MET A 406 -2.31 20.74 -18.20
C MET A 406 -3.03 21.93 -17.57
N ARG A 407 -3.79 22.67 -18.39
CA ARG A 407 -5.00 23.31 -17.91
C ARG A 407 -5.85 22.17 -17.37
N CYS A 408 -5.98 22.13 -16.04
CA CYS A 408 -7.00 21.32 -15.39
C CYS A 408 -8.32 21.59 -16.12
N ALA A 409 -8.89 20.54 -16.71
CA ALA A 409 -10.25 20.55 -17.17
C ALA A 409 -11.13 21.04 -16.01
N GLN A 410 -11.63 22.26 -16.15
CA GLN A 410 -12.84 22.66 -15.47
C GLN A 410 -13.90 21.59 -15.74
N PRO A 411 -14.73 21.23 -14.75
CA PRO A 411 -15.93 20.45 -15.05
C PRO A 411 -16.72 21.24 -16.10
N VAL A 412 -17.02 20.58 -17.21
CA VAL A 412 -17.95 21.05 -18.24
C VAL A 412 -19.19 21.58 -17.52
N SER A 413 -19.43 22.87 -17.67
CA SER A 413 -20.67 23.54 -17.37
C SER A 413 -21.80 22.80 -18.08
N LEU A 414 -22.69 22.18 -17.31
CA LEU A 414 -24.04 21.94 -17.80
C LEU A 414 -24.67 23.31 -18.13
N PRO A 415 -25.41 23.45 -19.22
CA PRO A 415 -26.04 24.71 -19.58
C PRO A 415 -27.08 25.10 -18.52
N ASP A 416 -26.98 26.35 -18.06
CA ASP A 416 -28.01 27.03 -17.27
C ASP A 416 -29.34 27.02 -18.06
N GLN A 417 -30.24 26.10 -17.72
CA GLN A 417 -31.66 26.32 -17.96
C GLN A 417 -32.19 27.21 -16.83
N ILE A 418 -32.20 28.50 -17.13
CA ILE A 418 -32.88 29.55 -16.38
C ILE A 418 -34.37 29.19 -16.33
N ILE A 419 -34.82 28.65 -15.20
CA ILE A 419 -36.25 28.63 -14.85
C ILE A 419 -36.55 30.01 -14.28
N HIS A 420 -37.16 30.87 -15.09
CA HIS A 420 -37.79 32.10 -14.63
C HIS A 420 -38.94 31.76 -13.65
N PRO A 421 -38.99 32.34 -12.44
CA PRO A 421 -40.23 32.39 -11.68
C PRO A 421 -41.10 33.54 -12.20
N ASP A 422 -42.31 33.23 -12.65
CA ASP A 422 -43.35 34.19 -13.00
C ASP A 422 -43.65 35.14 -11.83
N PRO A 423 -43.83 36.45 -12.07
CA PRO A 423 -44.28 37.37 -11.05
C PRO A 423 -45.77 37.17 -10.75
N VAL A 424 -46.05 36.82 -9.49
CA VAL A 424 -47.37 36.84 -8.86
C VAL A 424 -48.04 38.20 -9.10
N LYS A 425 -49.12 38.21 -9.89
CA LYS A 425 -50.09 39.32 -9.94
C LYS A 425 -50.66 39.54 -8.54
N ARG A 426 -50.31 40.66 -7.90
CA ARG A 426 -51.10 41.23 -6.80
C ARG A 426 -52.33 41.89 -7.41
N GLY A 427 -53.50 41.38 -7.05
CA GLY A 427 -54.76 42.06 -7.26
C GLY A 427 -54.83 43.33 -6.41
N GLY A 428 -55.33 44.38 -7.05
CA GLY A 428 -55.68 45.69 -6.51
C GLY A 428 -56.47 46.39 -7.60
#